data_AF-A0A2D7DUZ9-F1
#
_entry.id   AF-A0A2D7DUZ9-F1
#
_cell.length_a   1.000
_cell.length_b   1.000
_cell.length_c   1.000
_cell.angle_alpha   90.00
_cell.angle_beta   90.00
_cell.angle_gamma   90.00
#
_symmetry.space_group_name_H-M   'P 1'
#
loop_
_entity.id
_entity.type
_entity.pdbx_description
1 polymer ?
#
loop_
_entity_poly.entity_id
_entity_poly.type
_entity_poly.pdbx_seq_one_letter_code
_entity_poly.pdbx_strand_id
1 'polypeptide(L)'
;SEIKNYGHDHPKKKLIAGIVLTGGGSQLRHLKQLVEYITGMDTRIGYPNEHLAGDTDKMTASPQYSTAVGLVMNAIEKQQNQIQEFENNNNNDNKKNNDDKTKPKTNTSIIERFTEKLKTFLESAE
;
A
#
# COMPACT_ATOMS: atom_id res chain seq x y z
N SER A 1 9.97 -21.95 2.84
CA SER A 1 10.01 -20.50 3.11
C SER A 1 9.68 -19.80 1.82
N GLU A 2 8.44 -19.34 1.66
CA GLU A 2 7.89 -18.84 0.40
C GLU A 2 8.71 -17.70 -0.22
N ILE A 3 9.25 -16.82 0.63
CA ILE A 3 10.14 -15.71 0.24
C ILE A 3 11.43 -16.20 -0.44
N LYS A 4 11.97 -17.37 -0.03
CA LYS A 4 13.16 -17.98 -0.66
C LYS A 4 12.84 -18.64 -2.01
N ASN A 5 11.60 -19.11 -2.18
CA ASN A 5 11.15 -19.78 -3.40
C ASN A 5 10.79 -18.76 -4.50
N TYR A 6 10.64 -17.49 -4.14
CA TYR A 6 10.34 -16.42 -5.07
C TYR A 6 11.57 -16.13 -5.95
N GLY A 7 11.48 -16.43 -7.25
CA GLY A 7 12.54 -16.19 -8.23
C GLY A 7 13.37 -17.42 -8.64
N HIS A 8 13.14 -18.60 -8.05
CA HIS A 8 13.89 -19.82 -8.40
C HIS A 8 13.28 -20.57 -9.61
N ASP A 9 11.96 -20.75 -9.65
CA ASP A 9 11.33 -21.60 -10.69
C ASP A 9 10.60 -20.81 -11.79
N HIS A 10 10.23 -19.55 -11.56
CA HIS A 10 9.34 -18.78 -12.47
C HIS A 10 9.87 -17.35 -12.71
N PRO A 11 10.29 -16.98 -13.94
CA PRO A 11 10.84 -15.65 -14.26
C PRO A 11 9.89 -14.48 -13.96
N LYS A 12 8.57 -14.73 -13.94
CA LYS A 12 7.52 -13.74 -13.63
C LYS A 12 7.36 -13.46 -12.13
N LYS A 13 8.02 -14.24 -11.26
CA LYS A 13 8.04 -14.07 -9.79
C LYS A 13 9.41 -13.54 -9.34
N LYS A 14 9.97 -12.54 -10.02
CA LYS A 14 11.20 -11.88 -9.56
C LYS A 14 10.84 -10.68 -8.70
N LEU A 15 11.30 -10.67 -7.45
CA LEU A 15 11.31 -9.48 -6.59
C LEU A 15 12.48 -8.58 -7.00
N ILE A 16 12.31 -7.87 -8.13
CA ILE A 16 13.36 -7.02 -8.71
C ILE A 16 13.77 -5.91 -7.73
N ALA A 17 12.86 -5.47 -6.87
CA ALA A 17 13.07 -4.38 -5.92
C ALA A 17 13.59 -4.81 -4.53
N GLY A 18 13.80 -6.11 -4.29
CA GLY A 18 14.18 -6.64 -2.97
C GLY A 18 13.10 -6.49 -1.88
N ILE A 19 13.51 -6.52 -0.61
CA ILE A 19 12.65 -6.34 0.56
C ILE A 19 12.75 -4.89 1.07
N VAL A 20 11.61 -4.26 1.36
CA VAL A 20 11.54 -2.96 2.03
C VAL A 20 10.97 -3.14 3.43
N LEU A 21 11.74 -2.75 4.46
CA LEU A 21 11.31 -2.78 5.85
C LEU A 21 10.79 -1.40 6.26
N THR A 22 9.57 -1.34 6.79
CA THR A 22 8.92 -0.11 7.29
C THR A 22 8.43 -0.29 8.72
N GLY A 23 7.87 0.76 9.33
CA GLY A 23 7.35 0.74 10.70
C GLY A 23 8.45 0.87 11.77
N GLY A 24 8.07 0.99 13.05
CA GLY A 24 9.03 1.15 14.15
C GLY A 24 9.96 -0.06 14.33
N GLY A 25 9.46 -1.27 14.08
CA GLY A 25 10.25 -2.51 14.16
C GLY A 25 11.40 -2.56 13.16
N SER A 26 11.30 -1.87 12.02
CA SER A 26 12.37 -1.80 11.02
C SER A 26 13.67 -1.16 11.52
N GLN A 27 13.59 -0.40 12.63
CA GLN A 27 14.72 0.32 13.21
C GLN A 27 15.55 -0.52 14.20
N LEU A 28 15.17 -1.79 14.44
CA LEU A 28 15.96 -2.68 15.27
C LEU A 28 17.36 -2.86 14.70
N ARG A 29 18.38 -2.79 15.58
CA ARG A 29 19.77 -2.98 15.20
C ARG A 29 19.96 -4.31 14.49
N HIS A 30 20.66 -4.28 13.35
CA HIS A 30 20.96 -5.45 12.53
C HIS A 30 19.76 -6.18 11.91
N LEU A 31 18.53 -5.66 12.01
CA LEU A 31 17.37 -6.33 11.40
C LEU A 31 17.51 -6.44 9.88
N LYS A 32 17.99 -5.38 9.21
CA LYS A 32 18.32 -5.43 7.77
C LYS A 32 19.24 -6.61 7.46
N GLN A 33 20.35 -6.73 8.18
CA GLN A 33 21.37 -7.77 7.96
C GLN A 33 20.81 -9.17 8.19
N LEU A 34 19.97 -9.34 9.22
CA LEU A 34 19.31 -10.60 9.51
C LEU A 34 18.36 -10.99 8.36
N VAL A 35 17.58 -10.04 7.85
CA VAL A 35 16.64 -10.29 6.75
C VAL A 35 17.41 -10.64 5.47
N GLU A 36 18.48 -9.91 5.13
CA GLU A 36 19.36 -10.24 4.00
C GLU A 36 19.98 -11.63 4.15
N TYR A 37 20.50 -11.96 5.34
CA TYR A 37 21.09 -13.26 5.63
C TYR A 37 20.09 -14.40 5.52
N ILE A 38 18.89 -14.24 6.10
CA ILE A 38 17.87 -15.28 6.08
C ILE A 38 17.34 -15.48 4.67
N THR A 39 17.05 -14.40 3.93
CA THR A 39 16.31 -14.47 2.67
C THR A 39 17.20 -14.54 1.43
N GLY A 40 18.45 -14.11 1.52
CA GLY A 40 19.35 -13.99 0.38
C GLY A 40 18.98 -12.86 -0.58
N MET A 41 18.09 -11.94 -0.18
CA MET A 41 17.60 -10.83 -1.00
C MET A 41 18.03 -9.48 -0.44
N ASP A 42 18.34 -8.54 -1.35
CA ASP A 42 18.65 -7.16 -1.00
C ASP A 42 17.54 -6.53 -0.17
N THR A 43 17.91 -5.90 0.95
CA THR A 43 16.95 -5.29 1.86
C THR A 43 17.28 -3.83 2.12
N ARG A 44 16.25 -2.98 2.21
CA ARG A 44 16.38 -1.57 2.61
C ARG A 44 15.33 -1.14 3.63
N ILE A 45 15.62 -0.04 4.32
CA ILE A 45 14.63 0.63 5.18
C ILE A 45 13.84 1.61 4.32
N GLY A 46 12.51 1.51 4.33
CA GLY A 46 11.62 2.42 3.64
C GLY A 46 11.28 3.62 4.50
N TYR A 47 11.43 4.81 3.93
CA TYR A 47 11.09 6.08 4.59
C TYR A 47 9.92 6.75 3.85
N PRO A 48 8.89 7.24 4.58
CA PRO A 48 7.69 7.79 3.94
C PRO A 48 7.93 9.06 3.13
N ASN A 49 9.06 9.74 3.33
CA ASN A 49 9.44 10.96 2.63
C ASN A 49 10.27 10.74 1.36
N GLU A 50 10.65 9.50 1.03
CA GLU A 50 11.43 9.20 -0.20
C GLU A 50 10.70 9.67 -1.47
N HIS A 51 9.36 9.75 -1.42
CA HIS A 51 8.50 10.21 -2.52
C HIS A 51 7.82 11.56 -2.24
N LEU A 52 8.14 12.22 -1.12
CA LEU A 52 7.60 13.53 -0.77
C LEU A 52 8.65 14.59 -1.14
N ALA A 53 8.39 15.40 -2.17
CA ALA A 53 9.31 16.46 -2.59
C ALA A 53 9.33 17.62 -1.58
N GLY A 54 10.54 18.04 -1.17
CA GLY A 54 10.78 19.22 -0.32
C GLY A 54 11.25 18.86 1.09
N ASP A 55 11.84 19.84 1.78
CA ASP A 55 12.43 19.76 3.14
C ASP A 55 11.42 19.31 4.21
N THR A 56 10.93 18.07 4.11
CA THR A 56 10.08 17.47 5.13
C THR A 56 10.90 17.32 6.39
N ASP A 57 10.41 17.97 7.44
CA ASP A 57 10.98 17.95 8.78
C ASP A 57 11.39 16.51 9.17
N LYS A 58 12.59 16.37 9.74
CA LYS A 58 13.23 15.07 10.08
C LYS A 58 12.31 14.18 10.92
N MET A 59 11.36 14.78 11.63
CA MET A 59 10.36 14.09 12.43
C MET A 59 9.38 13.25 11.59
N THR A 60 9.00 13.70 10.40
CA THR A 60 8.11 12.97 9.49
C THR A 60 8.82 11.90 8.67
N ALA A 61 10.15 12.00 8.57
CA ALA A 61 11.05 11.08 7.87
C ALA A 61 11.39 9.82 8.70
N SER A 62 10.42 9.25 9.44
CA SER A 62 10.61 8.01 10.20
C SER A 62 9.82 6.86 9.60
N PRO A 63 10.41 5.66 9.44
CA PRO A 63 9.70 4.45 9.01
C PRO A 63 8.46 4.15 9.87
N GLN A 64 8.45 4.58 11.13
CA GLN A 64 7.31 4.43 12.05
C GLN A 64 6.01 5.09 11.52
N TYR A 65 6.12 6.17 10.73
CA TYR A 65 4.97 6.90 10.20
C TYR A 65 4.51 6.43 8.82
N SER A 66 5.14 5.38 8.25
CA SER A 66 4.85 4.91 6.89
C SER A 66 3.38 4.61 6.65
N THR A 67 2.71 3.97 7.60
CA THR A 67 1.27 3.66 7.48
C THR A 67 0.41 4.90 7.49
N ALA A 68 0.65 5.84 8.42
CA ALA A 68 -0.14 7.06 8.54
C ALA A 68 0.00 7.93 7.29
N VAL A 69 1.23 8.12 6.80
CA VAL A 69 1.50 8.85 5.56
C VAL A 69 0.80 8.18 4.38
N GLY A 70 0.92 6.85 4.22
CA GLY A 70 0.26 6.12 3.15
C GLY A 70 -1.28 6.23 3.19
N LEU A 71 -1.88 6.23 4.38
CA LEU A 71 -3.33 6.43 4.54
C LEU A 71 -3.77 7.83 4.09
N VAL A 72 -3.00 8.86 4.45
CA VAL A 72 -3.27 10.25 4.04
C VAL A 72 -3.14 10.41 2.53
N MET A 73 -2.07 9.89 1.92
CA MET A 73 -1.88 9.92 0.46
C MET A 73 -3.05 9.24 -0.27
N ASN A 74 -3.44 8.04 0.18
CA ASN A 74 -4.57 7.30 -0.39
C ASN A 74 -5.91 8.03 -0.22
N ALA A 75 -6.11 8.79 0.86
CA ALA A 75 -7.31 9.60 1.03
C ALA A 75 -7.36 10.78 0.03
N ILE A 76 -6.23 11.45 -0.17
CA ILE A 76 -6.10 12.57 -1.13
C ILE A 76 -6.32 12.07 -2.56
N GLU A 77 -5.69 10.96 -2.96
CA GLU A 77 -5.87 10.36 -4.28
C GLU A 77 -7.33 10.00 -4.56
N LYS A 78 -8.02 9.40 -3.58
CA LYS A 78 -9.46 9.07 -3.73
C LYS A 78 -10.32 10.31 -3.89
N GLN A 79 -10.02 11.38 -3.17
CA GLN A 79 -10.75 12.63 -3.30
C GLN A 79 -10.54 13.25 -4.70
N GLN A 80 -9.30 13.24 -5.21
CA GLN A 80 -8.99 13.72 -6.57
C GLN A 80 -9.71 12.90 -7.64
N ASN A 81 -9.72 11.57 -7.52
CA ASN A 81 -10.41 10.70 -8.46
C ASN A 81 -11.93 10.95 -8.45
N GLN A 82 -12.53 11.15 -7.29
CA GLN A 82 -13.95 11.52 -7.19
C GLN A 82 -14.23 12.85 -7.88
N ILE A 83 -13.40 13.88 -7.65
CA ILE A 83 -13.56 15.19 -8.31
C ILE A 83 -13.47 15.04 -9.84
N GLN A 84 -12.50 14.28 -10.35
CA GLN A 84 -12.37 14.01 -11.79
C GLN A 84 -13.57 13.24 -12.36
N GLU A 85 -14.13 12.28 -11.63
CA GLU A 85 -15.36 11.57 -12.03
C GLU A 85 -16.56 12.53 -12.12
N PHE A 86 -16.69 13.51 -11.21
CA PHE A 86 -17.73 14.53 -11.29
C PHE A 86 -17.54 15.48 -12.48
N GLU A 87 -16.31 15.91 -12.78
CA GLU A 87 -16.02 16.78 -13.93
C GLU A 87 -16.23 16.08 -15.28
N ASN A 88 -15.87 14.79 -15.37
CA ASN A 88 -16.08 14.00 -16.59
C ASN A 88 -17.56 13.67 -16.86
N ASN A 89 -18.38 13.55 -15.80
CA ASN A 89 -19.83 13.36 -15.95
C ASN A 89 -20.52 14.67 -16.38
N ASN A 90 -20.11 15.82 -15.85
CA ASN A 90 -20.68 17.12 -16.23
C ASN A 90 -20.44 17.49 -17.71
N ASN A 91 -19.38 16.97 -18.34
CA ASN A 91 -19.13 17.17 -19.77
C ASN A 91 -19.93 16.21 -20.69
N ASN A 92 -20.52 15.14 -20.15
CA ASN A 92 -21.33 14.18 -20.90
C ASN A 92 -22.85 14.36 -20.71
N ASP A 93 -23.29 15.15 -19.73
CA ASP A 93 -24.71 15.39 -19.43
C ASP A 93 -25.33 16.52 -20.24
N ASN A 94 -25.19 16.45 -21.57
CA ASN A 94 -26.12 17.09 -22.51
C ASN A 94 -26.97 16.05 -23.26
N LYS A 95 -27.28 14.90 -22.62
CA LYS A 95 -28.37 14.00 -23.08
C LYS A 95 -28.91 13.03 -22.01
N LYS A 96 -30.06 13.42 -21.45
CA LYS A 96 -31.22 12.61 -20.97
C LYS A 96 -31.09 11.67 -19.75
N ASN A 97 -31.89 12.06 -18.74
CA ASN A 97 -32.94 11.32 -18.02
C ASN A 97 -32.58 10.27 -16.95
N ASN A 98 -32.87 10.68 -15.70
CA ASN A 98 -33.73 10.07 -14.67
C ASN A 98 -33.65 8.57 -14.31
N ASP A 99 -33.67 8.40 -12.99
CA ASP A 99 -34.07 7.24 -12.18
C ASP A 99 -33.10 6.05 -12.13
N ASP A 100 -32.41 5.90 -10.99
CA ASP A 100 -32.63 4.74 -10.13
C ASP A 100 -32.13 4.95 -8.67
N LYS A 101 -33.00 4.65 -7.71
CA LYS A 101 -32.69 4.53 -6.28
C LYS A 101 -32.33 3.08 -6.00
N THR A 102 -31.07 2.74 -5.69
CA THR A 102 -30.78 1.43 -5.06
C THR A 102 -29.68 1.44 -3.98
N LYS A 103 -30.17 1.36 -2.73
CA LYS A 103 -29.68 0.58 -1.57
C LYS A 103 -28.51 1.13 -0.70
N PRO A 104 -28.69 1.18 0.64
CA PRO A 104 -27.60 1.48 1.57
C PRO A 104 -26.63 0.29 1.60
N LYS A 105 -25.40 0.50 1.12
CA LYS A 105 -24.32 -0.49 1.23
C LYS A 105 -23.93 -0.61 2.70
N THR A 106 -23.94 -1.85 3.20
CA THR A 106 -23.52 -2.19 4.56
C THR A 106 -22.13 -1.62 4.84
N ASN A 107 -22.01 -0.92 5.96
CA ASN A 107 -20.75 -0.33 6.45
C ASN A 107 -19.82 -1.45 6.95
N THR A 108 -19.28 -2.28 6.05
CA THR A 108 -18.17 -3.18 6.42
C THR A 108 -16.98 -2.29 6.78
N SER A 109 -16.57 -2.37 8.04
CA SER A 109 -15.50 -1.55 8.58
C SER A 109 -14.23 -1.82 7.78
N ILE A 110 -13.51 -0.78 7.37
CA ILE A 110 -12.31 -0.88 6.53
C ILE A 110 -11.26 -1.84 7.14
N ILE A 111 -11.29 -2.00 8.46
CA ILE A 111 -10.46 -2.95 9.22
C ILE A 111 -10.87 -4.41 8.94
N GLU A 112 -12.16 -4.74 8.85
CA GLU A 112 -12.61 -6.10 8.54
C GLU A 112 -12.11 -6.52 7.15
N ARG A 113 -12.20 -5.62 6.17
CA ARG A 113 -11.68 -5.89 4.81
C ARG A 113 -10.17 -6.09 4.80
N PHE A 114 -9.44 -5.38 5.66
CA PHE A 114 -8.00 -5.57 5.82
C PHE A 114 -7.68 -6.93 6.45
N THR A 115 -8.38 -7.28 7.53
CA THR A 115 -8.22 -8.57 8.22
C THR A 115 -8.51 -9.74 7.29
N GLU A 116 -9.58 -9.67 6.48
CA GLU A 116 -9.89 -10.72 5.51
C GLU A 116 -8.79 -10.85 4.45
N LYS A 117 -8.27 -9.75 3.90
CA LYS A 117 -7.13 -9.80 2.96
C LYS A 117 -5.87 -10.37 3.60
N LEU A 118 -5.60 -10.06 4.87
CA LEU A 118 -4.45 -10.60 5.59
C LEU A 118 -4.59 -12.10 5.83
N LYS A 119 -5.79 -12.56 6.23
CA LYS A 119 -6.09 -13.99 6.35
C LYS A 119 -5.88 -14.70 5.02
N THR A 120 -6.44 -14.17 3.93
CA THR A 120 -6.24 -14.73 2.59
C THR A 120 -4.77 -14.77 2.20
N PHE A 121 -3.99 -13.74 2.54
CA PHE A 121 -2.55 -13.73 2.29
C PHE A 121 -1.81 -14.82 3.10
N LEU A 122 -2.10 -14.95 4.39
CA LEU A 122 -1.51 -15.98 5.24
C LEU A 122 -1.88 -17.40 4.79
N GLU A 123 -3.13 -17.60 4.37
CA GLU A 123 -3.64 -18.89 3.88
C GLU A 123 -3.10 -19.23 2.49
N SER A 124 -2.77 -18.22 1.67
CA SER A 124 -2.09 -18.42 0.37
C SER A 124 -0.59 -18.68 0.47
N ALA A 125 -0.01 -18.48 1.66
CA ALA A 125 1.42 -18.63 1.95
C ALA A 125 1.78 -19.99 2.57
N GLU A 126 0.77 -20.79 2.93
CA GLU A 126 0.86 -22.18 3.40
C GLU A 126 0.67 -23.16 2.23
#